data_AF-A0A1F3LLA0-F1
#
_entry.id   AF-A0A1F3LLA0-F1
#
_cell.length_a   1.000
_cell.length_b   1.000
_cell.length_c   1.000
_cell.angle_alpha   90.00
_cell.angle_beta   90.00
_cell.angle_gamma   90.00
#
_symmetry.space_group_name_H-M   'P 1'
#
loop_
_entity.id
_entity.type
_entity.pdbx_description
1 polymer ?
#
loop_
_entity_poly.entity_id
_entity_poly.type
_entity_poly.pdbx_seq_one_letter_code
_entity_poly.pdbx_strand_id
1 'polypeptide(L)'
;MDFDFIKNREEENIVPVELKNKEQYHLDLFNIHQSWTGRVDAMFANDFFRESIQLIINAISLFEKGYFDCSFYSLRQSLEIATTIIYFVDDEKENRSKQLSKWKKQERFPLHNQMINELNQRKKEFADLRDKMSVYFDELELTKQKLNKYVHKQGFDKYYTYRNHPFNKEKENWNYRLINDFESFIKQSIGAIAVFRLVIDPFPILLADENIYNRTGQLMTQGYSKEFIANYIGIEHINSYKQTEMYKAHYDSIITEEEMIPSVLDVVKHDFVNRNKIDEIFSQKHLLGQHDLVAVALFAFSEKIVKVYCIGGFHWYFTNISTNRKRLSWSSEDFNSLKDKDLKFNKEYDGVFLSYIRIREEDYFLEHNEIFTEAEINEFKQISTTHNKGS
;
A
#
# COMPACT_ATOMS: atom_id res chain seq x y z
N MET A 1 29.60 19.60 38.24
CA MET A 1 28.50 19.32 37.30
C MET A 1 27.43 20.32 37.66
N ASP A 2 27.19 21.34 36.83
CA ASP A 2 26.20 22.38 37.14
C ASP A 2 24.80 21.79 37.05
N PHE A 3 23.98 22.10 38.04
CA PHE A 3 22.58 21.71 38.07
C PHE A 3 21.80 22.55 37.05
N ASP A 4 21.32 21.90 35.99
CA ASP A 4 20.42 22.52 35.03
C ASP A 4 18.99 22.47 35.56
N PHE A 5 18.57 23.57 36.21
CA PHE A 5 17.23 23.69 36.78
C PHE A 5 16.12 23.56 35.73
N ILE A 6 16.32 24.10 34.53
CA ILE A 6 15.29 24.08 33.49
C ILE A 6 15.07 22.64 33.02
N LYS A 7 16.16 21.95 32.65
CA LYS A 7 16.10 20.55 32.25
C LYS A 7 15.48 19.66 33.33
N ASN A 8 15.88 19.86 34.59
CA ASN A 8 15.35 19.10 35.71
C ASN A 8 13.83 19.29 35.88
N ARG A 9 13.33 20.52 35.71
CA ARG A 9 11.89 20.84 35.79
C ARG A 9 11.09 20.28 34.62
N GLU A 10 11.66 20.29 33.41
CA GLU A 10 11.02 19.75 32.21
C GLU A 10 10.93 18.21 32.25
N GLU A 11 11.96 17.53 32.78
CA GLU A 11 12.06 16.07 32.81
C GLU A 11 11.50 15.42 34.09
N GLU A 12 11.19 16.22 35.13
CA GLU A 12 10.83 15.74 36.49
C GLU A 12 9.81 14.59 36.51
N ASN A 13 8.80 14.67 35.63
CA ASN A 13 7.72 13.69 35.57
C ASN A 13 7.58 13.00 34.20
N ILE A 14 8.56 13.19 33.31
CA ILE A 14 8.59 12.54 31.99
C ILE A 14 9.45 11.30 32.11
N VAL A 15 8.83 10.13 32.00
CA VAL A 15 9.51 8.84 32.12
C VAL A 15 9.39 8.11 30.80
N PRO A 16 10.49 7.97 30.04
CA PRO A 16 10.52 7.18 28.82
C PRO A 16 10.13 5.73 29.07
N VAL A 17 9.53 5.11 28.06
CA VAL A 17 9.16 3.70 28.04
C VAL A 17 9.54 3.08 26.71
N GLU A 18 9.69 1.77 26.68
CA GLU A 18 10.04 1.03 25.47
C GLU A 18 8.85 0.20 24.99
N LEU A 19 8.54 0.28 23.69
CA LEU A 19 7.55 -0.56 23.05
C LEU A 19 8.25 -1.69 22.30
N LYS A 20 8.07 -2.92 22.78
CA LYS A 20 8.77 -4.11 22.23
C LYS A 20 8.43 -4.37 20.76
N ASN A 21 7.22 -4.06 20.34
CA ASN A 21 6.69 -4.40 19.01
C ASN A 21 6.74 -3.23 18.00
N LYS A 22 7.45 -2.14 18.30
CA LYS A 22 7.38 -0.92 17.49
C LYS A 22 7.82 -1.10 16.04
N GLU A 23 8.84 -1.92 15.78
CA GLU A 23 9.33 -2.20 14.43
C GLU A 23 8.23 -2.82 13.57
N GLN A 24 7.52 -3.81 14.14
CA GLN A 24 6.38 -4.44 13.47
C GLN A 24 5.27 -3.44 13.18
N TYR A 25 4.93 -2.55 14.12
CA TYR A 25 3.94 -1.49 13.88
C TYR A 25 4.36 -0.56 12.73
N HIS A 26 5.64 -0.20 12.64
CA HIS A 26 6.13 0.64 11.55
C HIS A 26 6.08 -0.08 10.19
N LEU A 27 6.45 -1.36 10.14
CA LEU A 27 6.34 -2.17 8.92
C LEU A 27 4.88 -2.30 8.46
N ASP A 28 3.95 -2.57 9.39
CA ASP A 28 2.54 -2.71 9.06
C ASP A 28 1.90 -1.39 8.62
N LEU A 29 2.26 -0.26 9.25
CA LEU A 29 1.85 1.07 8.81
C LEU A 29 2.42 1.43 7.43
N PHE A 30 3.67 1.01 7.15
CA PHE A 30 4.28 1.20 5.85
C PHE A 30 3.52 0.44 4.75
N ASN A 31 3.06 -0.78 5.02
CA ASN A 31 2.25 -1.55 4.07
C ASN A 31 0.94 -0.82 3.70
N ILE A 32 0.26 -0.21 4.68
CA ILE A 32 -0.94 0.61 4.40
C ILE A 32 -0.55 1.87 3.62
N HIS A 33 0.55 2.53 3.98
CA HIS A 33 1.03 3.75 3.33
C HIS A 33 1.34 3.53 1.84
N GLN A 34 1.91 2.38 1.48
CA GLN A 34 2.23 2.01 0.10
C GLN A 34 1.00 1.54 -0.70
N SER A 35 -0.15 1.32 -0.05
CA SER A 35 -1.37 0.88 -0.72
C SER A 35 -2.13 2.09 -1.30
N TRP A 36 -1.92 2.41 -2.58
CA TRP A 36 -2.61 3.52 -3.26
C TRP A 36 -3.99 3.11 -3.73
N THR A 37 -4.97 4.02 -3.67
CA THR A 37 -6.29 3.69 -4.22
C THR A 37 -6.21 3.79 -5.74
N GLY A 38 -6.68 2.75 -6.44
CA GLY A 38 -6.84 2.79 -7.89
C GLY A 38 -7.95 3.76 -8.36
N ARG A 39 -8.74 4.32 -7.43
CA ARG A 39 -9.82 5.26 -7.75
C ARG A 39 -9.31 6.68 -8.00
N VAL A 40 -9.28 7.07 -9.27
CA VAL A 40 -8.86 8.41 -9.72
C VAL A 40 -9.66 9.53 -9.02
N ASP A 41 -10.97 9.36 -8.82
CA ASP A 41 -11.84 10.37 -8.21
C ASP A 41 -11.63 10.55 -6.69
N ALA A 42 -10.89 9.64 -6.07
CA ALA A 42 -10.62 9.60 -4.63
C ALA A 42 -9.11 9.60 -4.32
N MET A 43 -8.23 9.90 -5.27
CA MET A 43 -6.77 9.90 -5.04
C MET A 43 -6.33 10.82 -3.89
N PHE A 44 -7.05 11.93 -3.67
CA PHE A 44 -6.78 12.84 -2.54
C PHE A 44 -6.93 12.16 -1.18
N ALA A 45 -7.71 11.08 -1.08
CA ALA A 45 -7.87 10.30 0.15
C ALA A 45 -6.54 9.69 0.61
N ASN A 46 -5.62 9.39 -0.31
CA ASN A 46 -4.30 8.86 0.04
C ASN A 46 -3.56 9.80 0.98
N ASP A 47 -3.61 11.12 0.78
CA ASP A 47 -2.91 12.08 1.64
C ASP A 47 -3.45 12.09 3.08
N PHE A 48 -4.76 11.93 3.24
CA PHE A 48 -5.36 11.83 4.58
C PHE A 48 -5.04 10.49 5.27
N PHE A 49 -4.96 9.38 4.52
CA PHE A 49 -4.52 8.11 5.07
C PHE A 49 -3.06 8.20 5.54
N ARG A 50 -2.20 8.86 4.75
CA ARG A 50 -0.81 9.14 5.12
C ARG A 50 -0.72 9.99 6.38
N GLU A 51 -1.53 11.04 6.49
CA GLU A 51 -1.59 11.85 7.70
C GLU A 51 -2.06 11.03 8.91
N SER A 52 -3.08 10.19 8.75
CA SER A 52 -3.56 9.30 9.82
C SER A 52 -2.48 8.31 10.27
N ILE A 53 -1.72 7.76 9.33
CA ILE A 53 -0.56 6.89 9.59
C ILE A 53 0.55 7.67 10.32
N GLN A 54 0.88 8.87 9.85
CA GLN A 54 1.89 9.73 10.46
C GLN A 54 1.52 10.09 11.91
N LEU A 55 0.23 10.31 12.21
CA LEU A 55 -0.25 10.53 13.57
C LEU A 55 -0.04 9.29 14.47
N ILE A 56 -0.16 8.06 13.95
CA ILE A 56 0.15 6.85 14.73
C ILE A 56 1.67 6.72 14.94
N ILE A 57 2.48 7.00 13.91
CA ILE A 57 3.96 7.03 14.02
C ILE A 57 4.40 8.05 15.08
N ASN A 58 3.82 9.25 15.04
CA ASN A 58 4.07 10.30 16.02
C ASN A 58 3.63 9.86 17.42
N ALA A 59 2.48 9.18 17.54
CA ALA A 59 2.01 8.64 18.80
C ALA A 59 3.02 7.67 19.42
N ILE A 60 3.54 6.72 18.64
CA ILE A 60 4.57 5.76 19.09
C ILE A 60 5.80 6.50 19.61
N SER A 61 6.33 7.47 18.83
CA SER A 61 7.51 8.24 19.23
C SER A 61 7.28 9.07 20.49
N LEU A 62 6.14 9.74 20.60
CA LEU A 62 5.77 10.55 21.77
C LEU A 62 5.59 9.66 23.01
N PHE A 63 5.00 8.48 22.85
CA PHE A 63 4.80 7.54 23.93
C PHE A 63 6.14 7.04 24.50
N GLU A 64 7.07 6.63 23.64
CA GLU A 64 8.40 6.19 24.08
C GLU A 64 9.18 7.31 24.78
N LYS A 65 8.99 8.57 24.36
CA LYS A 65 9.57 9.75 25.02
C LYS A 65 8.90 10.09 26.36
N GLY A 66 7.80 9.43 26.72
CA GLY A 66 7.06 9.68 27.95
C GLY A 66 5.99 10.77 27.84
N TYR A 67 5.69 11.30 26.65
CA TYR A 67 4.61 12.28 26.41
C TYR A 67 3.27 11.57 26.12
N PHE A 68 2.79 10.82 27.11
CA PHE A 68 1.62 9.97 27.04
C PHE A 68 0.33 10.68 26.61
N ASP A 69 0.00 11.86 27.15
CA ASP A 69 -1.21 12.59 26.75
C ASP A 69 -1.15 13.03 25.28
N CYS A 70 0.00 13.53 24.82
CA CYS A 70 0.23 13.84 23.40
C CYS A 70 0.12 12.58 22.52
N SER A 71 0.66 11.44 22.96
CA SER A 71 0.58 10.20 22.18
C SER A 71 -0.86 9.68 22.07
N PHE A 72 -1.63 9.65 23.17
CA PHE A 72 -3.04 9.24 23.13
C PHE A 72 -3.89 10.24 22.33
N TYR A 73 -3.59 11.54 22.39
CA TYR A 73 -4.25 12.53 21.56
C TYR A 73 -3.97 12.29 20.07
N SER A 74 -2.73 11.98 19.71
CA SER A 74 -2.33 11.67 18.32
C SER A 74 -3.05 10.42 17.78
N LEU A 75 -3.20 9.36 18.61
CA LEU A 75 -4.04 8.19 18.25
C LEU A 75 -5.52 8.56 18.08
N ARG A 76 -6.08 9.38 18.96
CA ARG A 76 -7.47 9.83 18.83
C ARG A 76 -7.66 10.62 17.53
N GLN A 77 -6.71 11.49 17.20
CA GLN A 77 -6.74 12.32 16.01
C GLN A 77 -6.60 11.48 14.72
N SER A 78 -5.79 10.42 14.72
CA SER A 78 -5.69 9.55 13.53
C SER A 78 -7.04 8.93 13.16
N LEU A 79 -7.84 8.52 14.16
CA LEU A 79 -9.20 8.01 13.94
C LEU A 79 -10.17 9.09 13.42
N GLU A 80 -10.02 10.34 13.89
CA GLU A 80 -10.82 11.46 13.43
C GLU A 80 -10.52 11.81 11.97
N ILE A 81 -9.23 11.92 11.61
CA ILE A 81 -8.78 12.17 10.24
C ILE A 81 -9.29 11.05 9.33
N ALA A 82 -9.12 9.78 9.73
CA ALA A 82 -9.57 8.65 8.92
C ALA A 82 -11.09 8.69 8.69
N THR A 83 -11.90 9.12 9.68
CA THR A 83 -13.35 9.35 9.49
C THR A 83 -13.64 10.51 8.54
N THR A 84 -12.88 11.59 8.62
CA THR A 84 -13.01 12.75 7.72
C THR A 84 -12.80 12.34 6.25
N ILE A 85 -11.92 11.37 5.96
CA ILE A 85 -11.76 10.80 4.62
C ILE A 85 -13.06 10.22 4.13
N ILE A 86 -13.66 9.35 4.94
CA ILE A 86 -14.90 8.66 4.59
C ILE A 86 -16.03 9.67 4.42
N TYR A 87 -16.09 10.68 5.29
CA TYR A 87 -17.04 11.78 5.15
C TYR A 87 -16.97 12.48 3.80
N PHE A 88 -15.78 12.62 3.19
CA PHE A 88 -15.65 13.19 1.85
C PHE A 88 -15.94 12.18 0.74
N VAL A 89 -15.38 10.98 0.84
CA VAL A 89 -15.44 10.00 -0.26
C VAL A 89 -16.82 9.36 -0.35
N ASP A 90 -17.46 9.09 0.79
CA ASP A 90 -18.81 8.53 0.86
C ASP A 90 -19.89 9.63 0.70
N ASP A 91 -19.74 10.43 -0.34
CA ASP A 91 -20.58 11.57 -0.67
C ASP A 91 -20.66 11.79 -2.18
N GLU A 92 -21.69 12.52 -2.62
CA GLU A 92 -21.83 12.91 -4.02
C GLU A 92 -20.76 13.94 -4.42
N LYS A 93 -20.32 13.90 -5.68
CA LYS A 93 -19.20 14.72 -6.18
C LYS A 93 -19.37 16.22 -5.91
N GLU A 94 -20.59 16.74 -6.06
CA GLU A 94 -20.89 18.15 -5.82
C GLU A 94 -20.74 18.51 -4.33
N ASN A 95 -21.37 17.75 -3.43
CA ASN A 95 -21.26 18.01 -2.00
C ASN A 95 -19.84 17.75 -1.49
N ARG A 96 -19.17 16.68 -1.94
CA ARG A 96 -17.75 16.42 -1.68
C ARG A 96 -16.89 17.64 -1.99
N SER A 97 -17.05 18.22 -3.19
CA SER A 97 -16.28 19.40 -3.63
C SER A 97 -16.55 20.61 -2.74
N LYS A 98 -17.81 20.83 -2.37
CA LYS A 98 -18.23 21.90 -1.45
C LYS A 98 -17.63 21.73 -0.05
N GLN A 99 -17.73 20.53 0.53
CA GLN A 99 -17.21 20.23 1.87
C GLN A 99 -15.67 20.30 1.90
N LEU A 100 -14.99 19.78 0.87
CA LEU A 100 -13.53 19.93 0.73
C LEU A 100 -13.11 21.39 0.66
N SER A 101 -13.84 22.23 -0.08
CA SER A 101 -13.57 23.68 -0.16
C SER A 101 -13.70 24.35 1.21
N LYS A 102 -14.76 24.04 1.97
CA LYS A 102 -14.94 24.54 3.34
C LYS A 102 -13.81 24.10 4.26
N TRP A 103 -13.45 22.83 4.21
CA TRP A 103 -12.36 22.27 5.03
C TRP A 103 -11.02 22.93 4.70
N LYS A 104 -10.68 23.09 3.42
CA LYS A 104 -9.46 23.78 2.97
C LYS A 104 -9.39 25.24 3.42
N LYS A 105 -10.53 25.92 3.49
CA LYS A 105 -10.65 27.30 3.98
C LYS A 105 -10.74 27.41 5.50
N GLN A 106 -10.68 26.27 6.22
CA GLN A 106 -10.80 26.22 7.68
C GLN A 106 -12.13 26.82 8.18
N GLU A 107 -13.18 26.73 7.36
CA GLU A 107 -14.53 27.14 7.75
C GLU A 107 -15.11 26.16 8.79
N ARG A 108 -16.25 26.54 9.39
CA ARG A 108 -16.97 25.64 10.30
C ARG A 108 -17.26 24.30 9.60
N PHE A 109 -16.69 23.25 10.16
CA PHE A 109 -16.77 21.88 9.64
C PHE A 109 -17.42 20.96 10.69
N PRO A 110 -18.18 19.92 10.28
CA PRO A 110 -18.79 18.99 11.22
C PRO A 110 -17.75 18.32 12.12
N LEU A 111 -18.10 18.21 13.40
CA LEU A 111 -17.33 17.44 14.37
C LEU A 111 -17.48 15.94 14.11
N HIS A 112 -16.60 15.14 14.72
CA HIS A 112 -16.58 13.68 14.52
C HIS A 112 -17.95 13.00 14.62
N ASN A 113 -18.69 13.22 15.71
CA ASN A 113 -20.02 12.60 15.90
C ASN A 113 -21.05 13.08 14.86
N GLN A 114 -20.92 14.32 14.38
CA GLN A 114 -21.80 14.85 13.34
C GLN A 114 -21.50 14.17 12.00
N MET A 115 -20.21 14.02 11.65
CA MET A 115 -19.80 13.28 10.45
C MET A 115 -20.32 11.84 10.47
N ILE A 116 -20.17 11.14 11.60
CA ILE A 116 -20.66 9.76 11.75
C ILE A 116 -22.18 9.66 11.59
N ASN A 117 -22.93 10.58 12.18
CA ASN A 117 -24.39 10.60 12.05
C ASN A 117 -24.82 10.85 10.61
N GLU A 118 -24.18 11.79 9.92
CA GLU A 118 -24.44 12.06 8.50
C GLU A 118 -24.09 10.85 7.62
N LEU A 119 -22.94 10.22 7.84
CA LEU A 119 -22.52 9.02 7.11
C LEU A 119 -23.55 7.88 7.23
N ASN A 120 -24.05 7.61 8.44
CA ASN A 120 -25.10 6.61 8.66
C ASN A 120 -26.41 6.96 7.90
N GLN A 121 -26.74 8.26 7.80
CA GLN A 121 -27.96 8.71 7.13
C GLN A 121 -27.88 8.64 5.60
N ARG A 122 -26.67 8.71 5.03
CA ARG A 122 -26.46 8.64 3.58
C ARG A 122 -26.85 7.27 2.98
N LYS A 123 -26.88 6.21 3.80
CA LYS A 123 -27.21 4.83 3.37
C LYS A 123 -26.38 4.36 2.15
N LYS A 124 -25.11 4.74 2.15
CA LYS A 124 -24.10 4.40 1.14
C LYS A 124 -23.10 3.36 1.68
N GLU A 125 -21.92 3.26 1.08
CA GLU A 125 -20.91 2.25 1.36
C GLU A 125 -20.50 2.20 2.85
N PHE A 126 -20.34 3.35 3.53
CA PHE A 126 -20.01 3.33 4.96
C PHE A 126 -21.15 2.79 5.81
N ALA A 127 -22.40 3.13 5.47
CA ALA A 127 -23.55 2.69 6.24
C ALA A 127 -23.75 1.17 6.15
N ASP A 128 -23.58 0.59 4.96
CA ASP A 128 -23.60 -0.87 4.77
C ASP A 128 -22.43 -1.54 5.50
N LEU A 129 -21.22 -0.99 5.37
CA LEU A 129 -20.05 -1.47 6.11
C LEU A 129 -20.32 -1.53 7.63
N ARG A 130 -20.85 -0.45 8.18
CA ARG A 130 -21.15 -0.33 9.60
C ARG A 130 -22.22 -1.32 10.05
N ASP A 131 -23.24 -1.56 9.24
CA ASP A 131 -24.29 -2.54 9.53
C ASP A 131 -23.70 -3.95 9.60
N LYS A 132 -22.97 -4.37 8.56
CA LYS A 132 -22.39 -5.73 8.48
C LYS A 132 -21.29 -5.98 9.50
N MET A 133 -20.49 -4.96 9.82
CA MET A 133 -19.40 -5.01 10.78
C MET A 133 -19.76 -4.38 12.14
N SER A 134 -21.03 -4.42 12.56
CA SER A 134 -21.50 -3.74 13.79
C SER A 134 -20.61 -3.98 15.02
N VAL A 135 -20.24 -5.23 15.31
CA VAL A 135 -19.37 -5.60 16.44
C VAL A 135 -18.02 -4.87 16.38
N TYR A 136 -17.42 -4.76 15.19
CA TYR A 136 -16.15 -4.05 15.00
C TYR A 136 -16.29 -2.56 15.36
N PHE A 137 -17.38 -1.93 14.91
CA PHE A 137 -17.63 -0.52 15.18
C PHE A 137 -17.98 -0.23 16.65
N ASP A 138 -18.63 -1.18 17.33
CA ASP A 138 -18.86 -1.09 18.78
C ASP A 138 -17.53 -1.15 19.56
N GLU A 139 -16.62 -2.04 19.17
CA GLU A 139 -15.28 -2.12 19.75
C GLU A 139 -14.44 -0.86 19.48
N LEU A 140 -14.55 -0.30 18.28
CA LEU A 140 -13.90 0.96 17.91
C LEU A 140 -14.44 2.12 18.74
N GLU A 141 -15.75 2.19 18.97
CA GLU A 141 -16.36 3.22 19.82
C GLU A 141 -15.91 3.09 21.27
N LEU A 142 -15.87 1.87 21.82
CA LEU A 142 -15.31 1.60 23.15
C LEU A 142 -13.84 2.02 23.25
N THR A 143 -13.06 1.78 22.20
CA THR A 143 -11.66 2.21 22.11
C THR A 143 -11.54 3.72 22.19
N LYS A 144 -12.38 4.46 21.44
CA LYS A 144 -12.39 5.93 21.46
C LYS A 144 -12.80 6.49 22.81
N GLN A 145 -13.78 5.88 23.47
CA GLN A 145 -14.17 6.25 24.82
C GLN A 145 -13.04 6.04 25.83
N LYS A 146 -12.27 4.95 25.70
CA LYS A 146 -11.08 4.71 26.54
C LYS A 146 -9.96 5.70 26.23
N LEU A 147 -9.67 6.00 24.96
CA LEU A 147 -8.71 7.03 24.56
C LEU A 147 -9.04 8.40 25.17
N ASN A 148 -10.33 8.79 25.16
CA ASN A 148 -10.77 10.05 25.76
C ASN A 148 -10.46 10.14 27.26
N LYS A 149 -10.50 9.03 28.01
CA LYS A 149 -10.11 9.02 29.42
C LYS A 149 -8.65 9.39 29.62
N TYR A 150 -7.77 8.96 28.72
CA TYR A 150 -6.35 9.32 28.73
C TYR A 150 -6.13 10.78 28.37
N VAL A 151 -6.74 11.24 27.27
CA VAL A 151 -6.60 12.62 26.78
C VAL A 151 -7.13 13.64 27.79
N HIS A 152 -8.26 13.36 28.43
CA HIS A 152 -8.86 14.23 29.43
C HIS A 152 -8.35 13.97 30.85
N LYS A 153 -7.36 13.09 31.02
CA LYS A 153 -6.76 12.70 32.30
C LYS A 153 -7.80 12.34 33.37
N GLN A 154 -8.78 11.51 32.99
CA GLN A 154 -9.84 11.05 33.88
C GLN A 154 -9.32 9.88 34.76
N GLY A 155 -8.83 10.22 35.95
CA GLY A 155 -8.27 9.27 36.92
C GLY A 155 -6.83 9.65 37.31
N PHE A 156 -6.49 9.47 38.59
CA PHE A 156 -5.15 9.82 39.10
C PHE A 156 -4.03 9.00 38.43
N ASP A 157 -4.32 7.76 38.04
CA ASP A 157 -3.41 6.89 37.30
C ASP A 157 -3.02 7.45 35.92
N LYS A 158 -3.67 8.52 35.44
CA LYS A 158 -3.36 9.22 34.19
C LYS A 158 -2.47 10.46 34.40
N TYR A 159 -2.17 10.85 35.64
CA TYR A 159 -1.35 12.01 35.95
C TYR A 159 0.13 11.65 36.01
N TYR A 160 0.97 12.45 35.36
CA TYR A 160 2.43 12.30 35.40
C TYR A 160 2.98 12.36 36.83
N THR A 161 2.53 13.35 37.60
CA THR A 161 2.98 13.61 38.97
C THR A 161 2.60 12.49 39.93
N TYR A 162 1.41 11.91 39.77
CA TYR A 162 0.94 10.84 40.64
C TYR A 162 1.63 9.51 40.32
N ARG A 163 1.82 9.19 39.03
CA ARG A 163 2.51 7.96 38.60
C ARG A 163 3.96 7.92 39.07
N ASN A 164 4.65 9.05 39.04
CA ASN A 164 6.07 9.14 39.39
C ASN A 164 6.33 9.47 40.85
N HIS A 165 5.27 9.59 41.66
CA HIS A 165 5.39 9.89 43.07
C HIS A 165 6.16 8.79 43.82
N PRO A 166 7.18 9.12 44.66
CA PRO A 166 8.03 8.13 45.33
C PRO A 166 7.27 7.13 46.23
N PHE A 167 6.11 7.53 46.76
CA PHE A 167 5.29 6.69 47.63
C PHE A 167 4.23 5.86 46.89
N ASN A 168 4.21 5.91 45.55
CA ASN A 168 3.28 5.14 44.76
C ASN A 168 3.73 3.68 44.63
N LYS A 169 3.11 2.79 45.42
CA LYS A 169 3.40 1.34 45.42
C LYS A 169 2.86 0.59 44.19
N GLU A 170 1.99 1.21 43.37
CA GLU A 170 1.40 0.57 42.18
C GLU A 170 2.07 0.98 40.86
N LYS A 171 3.21 1.69 40.92
CA LYS A 171 3.89 2.27 39.75
C LYS A 171 4.15 1.26 38.63
N GLU A 172 4.66 0.08 38.96
CA GLU A 172 4.95 -0.97 37.97
C GLU A 172 3.68 -1.51 37.30
N ASN A 173 2.65 -1.79 38.10
CA ASN A 173 1.35 -2.26 37.60
C ASN A 173 0.70 -1.25 36.66
N TRP A 174 0.82 0.05 36.94
CA TRP A 174 0.27 1.10 36.08
C TRP A 174 1.07 1.27 34.80
N ASN A 175 2.40 1.19 34.85
CA ASN A 175 3.22 1.23 33.64
C ASN A 175 2.90 0.05 32.72
N TYR A 176 2.73 -1.15 33.27
CA TYR A 176 2.29 -2.32 32.52
C TYR A 176 0.91 -2.10 31.87
N ARG A 177 -0.09 -1.63 32.63
CA ARG A 177 -1.43 -1.33 32.10
C ARG A 177 -1.41 -0.25 31.03
N LEU A 178 -0.61 0.80 31.22
CA LEU A 178 -0.48 1.88 30.25
C LEU A 178 0.10 1.40 28.92
N ILE A 179 1.19 0.63 28.98
CA ILE A 179 1.84 0.07 27.78
C ILE A 179 0.85 -0.84 27.05
N ASN A 180 0.17 -1.73 27.77
CA ASN A 180 -0.82 -2.63 27.18
C ASN A 180 -2.01 -1.88 26.56
N ASP A 181 -2.55 -0.88 27.26
CA ASP A 181 -3.64 -0.05 26.73
C ASP A 181 -3.19 0.68 25.48
N PHE A 182 -1.97 1.24 25.48
CA PHE A 182 -1.42 1.94 24.32
C PHE A 182 -1.18 1.00 23.13
N GLU A 183 -0.55 -0.16 23.33
CA GLU A 183 -0.38 -1.17 22.29
C GLU A 183 -1.73 -1.65 21.73
N SER A 184 -2.73 -1.83 22.59
CA SER A 184 -4.09 -2.16 22.16
C SER A 184 -4.69 -1.06 21.29
N PHE A 185 -4.54 0.22 21.68
CA PHE A 185 -5.06 1.32 20.88
C PHE A 185 -4.30 1.56 19.58
N ILE A 186 -2.99 1.29 19.54
CA ILE A 186 -2.23 1.28 18.28
C ILE A 186 -2.84 0.26 17.33
N LYS A 187 -3.00 -1.00 17.79
CA LYS A 187 -3.55 -2.08 16.96
C LYS A 187 -4.94 -1.73 16.44
N GLN A 188 -5.81 -1.20 17.30
CA GLN A 188 -7.15 -0.78 16.90
C GLN A 188 -7.14 0.41 15.95
N SER A 189 -6.19 1.33 16.08
CA SER A 189 -6.06 2.48 15.17
C SER A 189 -5.55 2.05 13.79
N ILE A 190 -4.59 1.13 13.74
CA ILE A 190 -4.12 0.50 12.49
C ILE A 190 -5.28 -0.22 11.80
N GLY A 191 -6.01 -1.05 12.54
CA GLY A 191 -7.21 -1.74 12.06
C GLY A 191 -8.26 -0.78 11.51
N ALA A 192 -8.56 0.30 12.24
CA ALA A 192 -9.57 1.29 11.83
C ALA A 192 -9.22 1.97 10.51
N ILE A 193 -7.96 2.37 10.33
CA ILE A 193 -7.48 2.93 9.06
C ILE A 193 -7.63 1.90 7.94
N ALA A 194 -7.22 0.65 8.19
CA ALA A 194 -7.30 -0.43 7.21
C ALA A 194 -8.75 -0.74 6.82
N VAL A 195 -9.69 -0.74 7.76
CA VAL A 195 -11.13 -0.97 7.51
C VAL A 195 -11.77 0.23 6.81
N PHE A 196 -11.45 1.46 7.19
CA PHE A 196 -11.97 2.65 6.51
C PHE A 196 -11.49 2.71 5.05
N ARG A 197 -10.28 2.23 4.78
CA ARG A 197 -9.83 2.07 3.39
C ARG A 197 -10.75 1.17 2.57
N LEU A 198 -11.33 0.14 3.17
CA LEU A 198 -12.22 -0.80 2.51
C LEU A 198 -13.59 -0.22 2.11
N VAL A 199 -13.94 0.98 2.59
CA VAL A 199 -15.10 1.75 2.10
C VAL A 199 -14.82 2.33 0.70
N ILE A 200 -13.56 2.56 0.39
CA ILE A 200 -13.12 3.24 -0.84
C ILE A 200 -12.67 2.20 -1.86
N ASP A 201 -11.95 1.19 -1.40
CA ASP A 201 -11.23 0.22 -2.21
C ASP A 201 -11.30 -1.18 -1.56
N PRO A 202 -12.04 -2.15 -2.14
CA PRO A 202 -12.19 -3.50 -1.58
C PRO A 202 -11.01 -4.42 -1.90
N PHE A 203 -10.09 -3.99 -2.79
CA PHE A 203 -9.01 -4.82 -3.29
C PHE A 203 -8.04 -5.34 -2.22
N PRO A 204 -7.76 -4.65 -1.10
CA PRO A 204 -6.91 -5.24 -0.07
C PRO A 204 -7.45 -6.56 0.51
N ILE A 205 -8.77 -6.77 0.53
CA ILE A 205 -9.35 -8.05 0.95
C ILE A 205 -9.62 -8.98 -0.23
N LEU A 206 -10.04 -8.46 -1.39
CA LEU A 206 -10.23 -9.27 -2.59
C LEU A 206 -8.93 -9.96 -3.02
N LEU A 207 -7.82 -9.24 -3.05
CA LEU A 207 -6.51 -9.78 -3.46
C LEU A 207 -5.88 -10.70 -2.41
N ALA A 208 -6.44 -10.77 -1.20
CA ALA A 208 -6.07 -11.78 -0.22
C ALA A 208 -6.72 -13.15 -0.50
N ASP A 209 -7.71 -13.20 -1.40
CA ASP A 209 -8.30 -14.43 -1.92
C ASP A 209 -7.56 -14.87 -3.19
N GLU A 210 -6.95 -16.06 -3.15
CA GLU A 210 -6.15 -16.59 -4.26
C GLU A 210 -6.96 -16.75 -5.56
N ASN A 211 -8.25 -17.11 -5.45
CA ASN A 211 -9.10 -17.25 -6.63
C ASN A 211 -9.31 -15.92 -7.35
N ILE A 212 -9.44 -14.83 -6.58
CA ILE A 212 -9.59 -13.48 -7.12
C ILE A 212 -8.24 -12.95 -7.59
N TYR A 213 -7.16 -13.20 -6.84
CA TYR A 213 -5.82 -12.82 -7.23
C TYR A 213 -5.44 -13.37 -8.62
N ASN A 214 -5.75 -14.64 -8.89
CA ASN A 214 -5.46 -15.32 -10.15
C ASN A 214 -6.33 -14.86 -11.34
N ARG A 215 -7.37 -14.05 -11.08
CA ARG A 215 -8.32 -13.53 -12.07
C ARG A 215 -8.18 -12.02 -12.29
N THR A 216 -7.18 -11.40 -11.66
CA THR A 216 -6.95 -9.95 -11.76
C THR A 216 -5.63 -9.66 -12.45
N GLY A 217 -5.58 -8.60 -13.25
CA GLY A 217 -4.32 -8.06 -13.78
C GLY A 217 -3.43 -7.48 -12.68
N GLN A 218 -2.31 -6.86 -13.08
CA GLN A 218 -1.45 -6.17 -12.12
C GLN A 218 -2.14 -4.91 -11.58
N LEU A 219 -2.20 -4.79 -10.25
CA LEU A 219 -2.82 -3.66 -9.57
C LEU A 219 -1.80 -2.95 -8.67
N MET A 220 -2.00 -1.65 -8.46
CA MET A 220 -1.20 -0.87 -7.52
C MET A 220 -1.47 -1.25 -6.06
N THR A 221 -2.66 -1.79 -5.78
CA THR A 221 -3.07 -2.22 -4.44
C THR A 221 -2.54 -3.64 -4.17
N GLN A 222 -2.04 -3.87 -2.96
CA GLN A 222 -1.67 -5.20 -2.48
C GLN A 222 -2.73 -5.77 -1.54
N GLY A 223 -2.86 -7.10 -1.52
CA GLY A 223 -3.71 -7.79 -0.56
C GLY A 223 -3.15 -7.70 0.86
N TYR A 224 -4.02 -7.58 1.86
CA TYR A 224 -3.61 -7.71 3.25
C TYR A 224 -3.21 -9.16 3.55
N SER A 225 -2.09 -9.33 4.25
CA SER A 225 -1.66 -10.65 4.68
C SER A 225 -2.61 -11.23 5.74
N LYS A 226 -2.59 -12.56 5.90
CA LYS A 226 -3.39 -13.25 6.92
C LYS A 226 -3.00 -12.80 8.32
N GLU A 227 -1.71 -12.57 8.54
CA GLU A 227 -1.15 -12.07 9.80
C GLU A 227 -1.64 -10.65 10.09
N PHE A 228 -1.64 -9.77 9.08
CA PHE A 228 -2.14 -8.40 9.22
C PHE A 228 -3.63 -8.40 9.60
N ILE A 229 -4.44 -9.20 8.88
CA ILE A 229 -5.86 -9.36 9.18
C ILE A 229 -6.06 -9.85 10.62
N ALA A 230 -5.37 -10.92 11.02
CA ALA A 230 -5.50 -11.50 12.35
C ALA A 230 -5.08 -10.52 13.47
N ASN A 231 -4.03 -9.73 13.24
CA ASN A 231 -3.47 -8.84 14.26
C ASN A 231 -4.23 -7.53 14.47
N TYR A 232 -4.85 -7.00 13.41
CA TYR A 232 -5.40 -5.63 13.43
C TYR A 232 -6.89 -5.53 13.19
N ILE A 233 -7.48 -6.45 12.41
CA ILE A 233 -8.89 -6.35 12.02
C ILE A 233 -9.71 -7.47 12.65
N GLY A 234 -9.19 -8.70 12.67
CA GLY A 234 -9.87 -9.92 13.09
C GLY A 234 -10.55 -10.66 11.94
N ILE A 235 -10.38 -11.99 11.91
CA ILE A 235 -10.91 -12.86 10.84
C ILE A 235 -12.44 -12.78 10.78
N GLU A 236 -13.12 -12.83 11.93
CA GLU A 236 -14.58 -12.73 12.00
C GLU A 236 -15.09 -11.38 11.49
N HIS A 237 -14.38 -10.30 11.77
CA HIS A 237 -14.71 -8.97 11.25
C HIS A 237 -14.55 -8.91 9.73
N ILE A 238 -13.53 -9.56 9.17
CA ILE A 238 -13.40 -9.69 7.71
C ILE A 238 -14.50 -10.57 7.11
N ASN A 239 -14.92 -11.65 7.78
CA ASN A 239 -16.06 -12.45 7.32
C ASN A 239 -17.34 -11.62 7.24
N SER A 240 -17.56 -10.75 8.23
CA SER A 240 -18.62 -9.73 8.22
C SER A 240 -18.44 -8.73 7.07
N TYR A 241 -17.22 -8.21 6.86
CA TYR A 241 -16.93 -7.30 5.74
C TYR A 241 -17.29 -7.90 4.38
N LYS A 242 -16.98 -9.18 4.18
CA LYS A 242 -17.31 -9.91 2.94
C LYS A 242 -18.82 -10.01 2.67
N GLN A 243 -19.66 -9.66 3.65
CA GLN A 243 -21.11 -9.57 3.46
C GLN A 243 -21.60 -8.23 2.91
N THR A 244 -20.74 -7.23 2.82
CA THR A 244 -21.08 -5.90 2.25
C THR A 244 -21.37 -5.99 0.75
N GLU A 245 -22.25 -5.11 0.28
CA GLU A 245 -22.65 -5.04 -1.13
C GLU A 245 -21.46 -4.67 -2.02
N MET A 246 -20.61 -3.76 -1.54
CA MET A 246 -19.40 -3.34 -2.24
C MET A 246 -18.44 -4.52 -2.46
N TYR A 247 -18.17 -5.33 -1.44
CA TYR A 247 -17.30 -6.50 -1.60
C TYR A 247 -17.91 -7.52 -2.56
N LYS A 248 -19.18 -7.88 -2.35
CA LYS A 248 -19.89 -8.88 -3.18
C LYS A 248 -19.94 -8.49 -4.64
N ALA A 249 -20.31 -7.24 -4.94
CA ALA A 249 -20.39 -6.77 -6.31
C ALA A 249 -19.04 -6.88 -7.06
N HIS A 250 -17.92 -6.54 -6.39
CA HIS A 250 -16.60 -6.68 -7.00
C HIS A 250 -16.17 -8.15 -7.10
N TYR A 251 -16.43 -8.95 -6.06
CA TYR A 251 -16.13 -10.38 -6.07
C TYR A 251 -16.87 -11.08 -7.21
N ASP A 252 -18.19 -10.88 -7.32
CA ASP A 252 -19.04 -11.50 -8.33
C ASP A 252 -18.68 -11.06 -9.74
N SER A 253 -18.21 -9.82 -9.91
CA SER A 253 -17.72 -9.34 -11.21
C SER A 253 -16.38 -9.96 -11.60
N ILE A 254 -15.48 -10.21 -10.64
CA ILE A 254 -14.13 -10.70 -10.94
C ILE A 254 -14.09 -12.23 -11.04
N ILE A 255 -14.91 -12.93 -10.26
CA ILE A 255 -14.90 -14.40 -10.24
C ILE A 255 -15.34 -15.01 -11.58
N THR A 256 -16.05 -14.24 -12.41
CA THR A 256 -16.45 -14.65 -13.77
C THR A 256 -15.33 -14.52 -14.79
N GLU A 257 -14.25 -13.81 -14.47
CA GLU A 257 -13.08 -13.69 -15.35
C GLU A 257 -12.32 -15.01 -15.43
N GLU A 258 -11.60 -15.18 -16.54
CA GLU A 258 -10.77 -16.36 -16.75
C GLU A 258 -9.62 -16.42 -15.74
N GLU A 259 -9.40 -17.59 -15.15
CA GLU A 259 -8.28 -17.82 -14.25
C GLU A 259 -6.98 -17.93 -15.03
N MET A 260 -5.99 -17.12 -14.67
CA MET A 260 -4.65 -17.26 -15.21
C MET A 260 -4.02 -18.55 -14.70
N ILE A 261 -3.49 -19.34 -15.64
CA ILE A 261 -2.61 -20.46 -15.29
C ILE A 261 -1.31 -19.92 -14.67
N PRO A 262 -0.60 -20.74 -13.85
CA PRO A 262 0.56 -20.25 -13.10
C PRO A 262 1.63 -19.56 -13.94
N SER A 263 1.88 -20.04 -15.16
CA SER A 263 2.87 -19.43 -16.05
C SER A 263 2.47 -18.06 -16.58
N VAL A 264 1.18 -17.79 -16.76
CA VAL A 264 0.67 -16.45 -17.14
C VAL A 264 0.63 -15.53 -15.94
N LEU A 265 0.27 -16.06 -14.76
CA LEU A 265 0.31 -15.31 -13.52
C LEU A 265 1.72 -14.77 -13.23
N ASP A 266 2.75 -15.60 -13.44
CA ASP A 266 4.16 -15.20 -13.33
C ASP A 266 4.51 -14.01 -14.23
N VAL A 267 3.99 -13.98 -15.46
CA VAL A 267 4.22 -12.85 -16.38
C VAL A 267 3.51 -11.61 -15.86
N VAL A 268 2.22 -11.71 -15.56
CA VAL A 268 1.36 -10.56 -15.25
C VAL A 268 1.67 -9.95 -13.88
N LYS A 269 2.00 -10.77 -12.88
CA LYS A 269 2.19 -10.31 -11.49
C LYS A 269 3.64 -10.11 -11.09
N HIS A 270 4.56 -10.80 -11.76
CA HIS A 270 5.96 -10.90 -11.35
C HIS A 270 6.96 -10.55 -12.45
N ASP A 271 6.46 -10.12 -13.62
CA ASP A 271 7.27 -9.76 -14.78
C ASP A 271 8.22 -10.90 -15.22
N PHE A 272 7.87 -12.14 -14.87
CA PHE A 272 8.71 -13.31 -15.04
C PHE A 272 8.21 -14.20 -16.17
N VAL A 273 9.08 -14.50 -17.13
CA VAL A 273 8.76 -15.37 -18.26
C VAL A 273 9.59 -16.65 -18.18
N ASN A 274 8.94 -17.76 -17.84
CA ASN A 274 9.56 -19.07 -17.93
C ASN A 274 9.62 -19.54 -19.39
N ARG A 275 10.81 -19.57 -19.97
CA ARG A 275 11.04 -19.94 -21.38
C ARG A 275 10.58 -21.35 -21.72
N ASN A 276 10.62 -22.26 -20.75
CA ASN A 276 10.17 -23.63 -20.93
C ASN A 276 8.64 -23.76 -21.00
N LYS A 277 7.91 -22.65 -20.82
CA LYS A 277 6.45 -22.59 -20.76
C LYS A 277 5.84 -21.58 -21.75
N ILE A 278 6.58 -21.19 -22.78
CA ILE A 278 6.11 -20.19 -23.76
C ILE A 278 4.79 -20.60 -24.43
N ASP A 279 4.66 -21.87 -24.84
CA ASP A 279 3.43 -22.37 -25.45
C ASP A 279 2.24 -22.34 -24.48
N GLU A 280 2.51 -22.64 -23.20
CA GLU A 280 1.52 -22.56 -22.10
C GLU A 280 1.07 -21.10 -21.93
N ILE A 281 2.00 -20.16 -21.84
CA ILE A 281 1.73 -18.71 -21.73
C ILE A 281 0.91 -18.22 -22.93
N PHE A 282 1.27 -18.63 -24.15
CA PHE A 282 0.54 -18.23 -25.36
C PHE A 282 -0.88 -18.81 -25.46
N SER A 283 -1.20 -19.88 -24.72
CA SER A 283 -2.57 -20.41 -24.65
C SER A 283 -3.58 -19.42 -24.05
N GLN A 284 -3.10 -18.48 -23.22
CA GLN A 284 -3.89 -17.42 -22.59
C GLN A 284 -3.37 -16.01 -22.95
N LYS A 285 -2.85 -15.85 -24.17
CA LYS A 285 -2.27 -14.58 -24.64
C LYS A 285 -3.23 -13.37 -24.59
N HIS A 286 -4.55 -13.60 -24.59
CA HIS A 286 -5.56 -12.53 -24.50
C HIS A 286 -5.64 -11.91 -23.10
N LEU A 287 -5.08 -12.56 -22.08
CA LEU A 287 -4.96 -12.03 -20.71
C LEU A 287 -3.71 -11.16 -20.51
N LEU A 288 -2.78 -11.18 -21.47
CA LEU A 288 -1.52 -10.46 -21.40
C LEU A 288 -1.67 -9.02 -21.89
N GLY A 289 -1.06 -8.08 -21.18
CA GLY A 289 -0.91 -6.70 -21.62
C GLY A 289 0.00 -6.58 -22.85
N GLN A 290 0.04 -5.39 -23.46
CA GLN A 290 0.87 -5.15 -24.65
C GLN A 290 2.35 -5.42 -24.39
N HIS A 291 2.88 -4.94 -23.26
CA HIS A 291 4.28 -5.13 -22.91
C HIS A 291 4.59 -6.60 -22.56
N ASP A 292 3.68 -7.28 -21.84
CA ASP A 292 3.77 -8.71 -21.53
C ASP A 292 3.90 -9.53 -22.83
N LEU A 293 3.01 -9.29 -23.79
CA LEU A 293 3.01 -9.99 -25.09
C LEU A 293 4.31 -9.78 -25.84
N VAL A 294 4.81 -8.55 -25.89
CA VAL A 294 6.06 -8.23 -26.58
C VAL A 294 7.22 -8.91 -25.88
N ALA A 295 7.29 -8.87 -24.54
CA ALA A 295 8.35 -9.51 -23.78
C ALA A 295 8.36 -11.04 -24.00
N VAL A 296 7.21 -11.70 -23.87
CA VAL A 296 7.07 -13.14 -24.10
C VAL A 296 7.48 -13.51 -25.53
N ALA A 297 7.05 -12.74 -26.54
CA ALA A 297 7.43 -12.98 -27.93
C ALA A 297 8.94 -12.81 -28.19
N LEU A 298 9.57 -11.80 -27.58
CA LEU A 298 11.01 -11.57 -27.70
C LEU A 298 11.81 -12.69 -27.02
N PHE A 299 11.37 -13.15 -25.85
CA PHE A 299 11.99 -14.29 -25.21
C PHE A 299 11.80 -15.57 -26.03
N ALA A 300 10.62 -15.82 -26.58
CA ALA A 300 10.37 -16.95 -27.49
C ALA A 300 11.28 -16.92 -28.74
N PHE A 301 11.59 -15.71 -29.23
CA PHE A 301 12.37 -15.52 -30.44
C PHE A 301 13.85 -15.88 -30.31
N SER A 302 14.50 -15.51 -29.19
CA SER A 302 15.94 -15.76 -29.02
C SER A 302 16.27 -16.15 -27.58
N GLU A 303 16.97 -17.27 -27.42
CA GLU A 303 17.48 -17.78 -26.13
C GLU A 303 18.53 -16.86 -25.50
N LYS A 304 19.15 -15.99 -26.29
CA LYS A 304 20.21 -15.08 -25.84
C LYS A 304 19.68 -13.99 -24.91
N ILE A 305 18.40 -13.61 -25.06
CA ILE A 305 17.77 -12.51 -24.31
C ILE A 305 17.50 -12.95 -22.87
N VAL A 306 17.99 -12.20 -21.89
CA VAL A 306 17.74 -12.50 -20.48
C VAL A 306 16.77 -11.53 -19.83
N LYS A 307 16.70 -10.29 -20.33
CA LYS A 307 15.75 -9.27 -19.88
C LYS A 307 15.26 -8.39 -21.04
N VAL A 308 14.03 -7.91 -20.92
CA VAL A 308 13.42 -6.95 -21.84
C VAL A 308 12.97 -5.74 -21.04
N TYR A 309 13.53 -4.58 -21.36
CA TYR A 309 13.19 -3.30 -20.76
C TYR A 309 12.19 -2.56 -21.64
N CYS A 310 11.18 -1.93 -21.03
CA CYS A 310 10.19 -1.08 -21.69
C CYS A 310 9.94 0.19 -20.88
N ILE A 311 9.03 1.07 -21.35
CA ILE A 311 8.68 2.35 -20.72
C ILE A 311 9.96 3.16 -20.44
N GLY A 312 10.79 3.34 -21.46
CA GLY A 312 12.06 4.07 -21.34
C GLY A 312 13.09 3.45 -20.37
N GLY A 313 12.93 2.17 -20.01
CA GLY A 313 13.81 1.45 -19.09
C GLY A 313 13.33 1.40 -17.64
N PHE A 314 12.16 1.98 -17.33
CA PHE A 314 11.60 1.96 -15.97
C PHE A 314 10.97 0.63 -15.56
N HIS A 315 10.53 -0.18 -16.53
CA HIS A 315 9.94 -1.48 -16.29
C HIS A 315 10.71 -2.54 -17.08
N TRP A 316 10.77 -3.76 -16.55
CA TRP A 316 11.47 -4.85 -17.22
C TRP A 316 10.90 -6.22 -16.88
N TYR A 317 11.00 -7.11 -17.86
CA TYR A 317 10.73 -8.53 -17.72
C TYR A 317 12.04 -9.30 -17.66
N PHE A 318 12.01 -10.47 -17.03
CA PHE A 318 13.18 -11.34 -16.94
C PHE A 318 12.80 -12.82 -17.10
N THR A 319 13.80 -13.64 -17.42
CA THR A 319 13.60 -15.08 -17.65
C THR A 319 14.26 -15.94 -16.60
N ASN A 320 14.06 -17.26 -16.70
CA ASN A 320 14.75 -18.26 -15.91
C ASN A 320 16.25 -18.42 -16.27
N ILE A 321 16.77 -17.67 -17.25
CA ILE A 321 18.19 -17.61 -17.58
C ILE A 321 18.83 -16.45 -16.82
N SER A 322 19.91 -16.75 -16.10
CA SER A 322 20.65 -15.73 -15.35
C SER A 322 21.41 -14.80 -16.29
N THR A 323 21.42 -13.52 -15.93
CA THR A 323 22.26 -12.52 -16.61
C THR A 323 23.73 -12.70 -16.23
N ASN A 324 24.63 -12.52 -17.21
CA ASN A 324 26.07 -12.46 -16.97
C ASN A 324 26.53 -11.09 -16.43
N ARG A 325 25.59 -10.15 -16.29
CA ARG A 325 25.87 -8.78 -15.87
C ARG A 325 26.28 -8.74 -14.40
N LYS A 326 27.31 -7.93 -14.10
CA LYS A 326 27.88 -7.83 -12.75
C LYS A 326 27.24 -6.73 -11.91
N ARG A 327 26.72 -5.67 -12.51
CA ARG A 327 26.06 -4.55 -11.83
C ARG A 327 24.54 -4.74 -11.72
N LEU A 328 23.97 -4.25 -10.61
CA LEU A 328 22.54 -4.37 -10.30
C LEU A 328 21.67 -3.25 -10.87
N SER A 329 22.22 -2.06 -11.15
CA SER A 329 21.45 -0.86 -11.51
C SER A 329 21.75 -0.33 -12.90
N TRP A 330 20.75 0.17 -13.61
CA TRP A 330 20.91 0.94 -14.86
C TRP A 330 21.07 2.44 -14.59
N SER A 331 21.75 3.15 -15.50
CA SER A 331 21.56 4.59 -15.66
C SER A 331 20.69 4.86 -16.89
N SER A 332 19.83 5.88 -16.83
CA SER A 332 19.00 6.27 -17.99
C SER A 332 19.86 6.70 -19.20
N GLU A 333 21.09 7.16 -18.95
CA GLU A 333 22.07 7.51 -19.99
C GLU A 333 22.51 6.29 -20.82
N ASP A 334 22.55 5.10 -20.21
CA ASP A 334 22.92 3.86 -20.90
C ASP A 334 21.92 3.53 -22.02
N PHE A 335 20.63 3.70 -21.74
CA PHE A 335 19.55 3.49 -22.70
C PHE A 335 19.46 4.61 -23.76
N ASN A 336 19.58 5.88 -23.35
CA ASN A 336 19.53 7.01 -24.29
C ASN A 336 20.68 6.94 -25.31
N SER A 337 21.87 6.59 -24.87
CA SER A 337 23.04 6.46 -25.76
C SER A 337 22.95 5.32 -26.78
N LEU A 338 21.93 4.44 -26.69
CA LEU A 338 21.60 3.42 -27.70
C LEU A 338 20.61 3.90 -28.76
N LYS A 339 19.74 4.85 -28.41
CA LYS A 339 18.77 5.42 -29.35
C LYS A 339 19.46 6.28 -30.41
N ASP A 340 20.47 7.05 -29.98
CA ASP A 340 21.10 8.11 -30.77
C ASP A 340 22.30 7.65 -31.62
N LYS A 341 22.66 6.36 -31.58
CA LYS A 341 23.84 5.81 -32.28
C LYS A 341 23.45 4.95 -33.49
N ASP A 342 24.34 4.90 -34.47
CA ASP A 342 24.24 4.01 -35.64
C ASP A 342 24.20 2.53 -35.24
N LEU A 343 24.88 2.17 -34.14
CA LEU A 343 24.94 0.80 -33.64
C LEU A 343 23.80 0.53 -32.62
N LYS A 344 22.67 0.05 -33.13
CA LYS A 344 21.47 -0.28 -32.33
C LYS A 344 21.48 -1.68 -31.71
N PHE A 345 22.41 -2.54 -32.12
CA PHE A 345 22.47 -3.94 -31.69
C PHE A 345 23.84 -4.29 -31.13
N ASN A 346 23.89 -5.27 -30.23
CA ASN A 346 25.10 -5.88 -29.70
C ASN A 346 26.08 -4.89 -29.07
N LYS A 347 25.59 -3.82 -28.43
CA LYS A 347 26.46 -2.91 -27.70
C LYS A 347 26.92 -3.60 -26.43
N GLU A 348 28.21 -3.89 -26.34
CA GLU A 348 28.81 -4.48 -25.14
C GLU A 348 28.58 -3.59 -23.92
N TYR A 349 28.19 -4.21 -22.82
CA TYR A 349 27.88 -3.53 -21.58
C TYR A 349 28.05 -4.48 -20.38
N ASP A 350 29.08 -4.25 -19.57
CA ASP A 350 29.28 -4.92 -18.27
C ASP A 350 29.16 -6.47 -18.30
N GLY A 351 29.75 -7.10 -19.32
CA GLY A 351 29.75 -8.56 -19.48
C GLY A 351 28.49 -9.14 -20.14
N VAL A 352 27.56 -8.29 -20.56
CA VAL A 352 26.42 -8.62 -21.42
C VAL A 352 26.41 -7.69 -22.63
N PHE A 353 25.39 -7.82 -23.46
CA PHE A 353 25.14 -6.94 -24.59
C PHE A 353 23.75 -6.32 -24.47
N LEU A 354 23.62 -5.10 -24.99
CA LEU A 354 22.38 -4.36 -25.05
C LEU A 354 22.03 -4.05 -26.51
N SER A 355 20.78 -4.32 -26.87
CA SER A 355 20.22 -4.00 -28.18
C SER A 355 18.94 -3.19 -28.02
N TYR A 356 18.59 -2.40 -29.04
CA TYR A 356 17.43 -1.54 -29.09
C TYR A 356 16.54 -1.89 -30.28
N ILE A 357 15.24 -2.01 -30.02
CA ILE A 357 14.22 -2.19 -31.04
C ILE A 357 13.00 -1.32 -30.73
N ARG A 358 12.19 -1.02 -31.75
CA ARG A 358 10.95 -0.26 -31.59
C ARG A 358 9.78 -1.06 -32.14
N ILE A 359 8.79 -1.36 -31.30
CA ILE A 359 7.62 -2.17 -31.65
C ILE A 359 6.36 -1.42 -31.22
N ARG A 360 5.42 -1.20 -32.15
CA ARG A 360 4.16 -0.47 -31.93
C ARG A 360 4.39 0.90 -31.28
N GLU A 361 5.30 1.67 -31.86
CA GLU A 361 5.73 3.00 -31.40
C GLU A 361 6.43 3.03 -30.03
N GLU A 362 6.54 1.91 -29.33
CA GLU A 362 7.19 1.78 -28.03
C GLU A 362 8.64 1.31 -28.14
N ASP A 363 9.48 1.81 -27.23
CA ASP A 363 10.90 1.52 -27.17
C ASP A 363 11.17 0.31 -26.28
N TYR A 364 11.90 -0.68 -26.81
CA TYR A 364 12.34 -1.85 -26.06
C TYR A 364 13.85 -2.00 -26.10
N PHE A 365 14.43 -2.35 -24.95
CA PHE A 365 15.85 -2.69 -24.84
C PHE A 365 16.01 -4.14 -24.41
N LEU A 366 16.90 -4.85 -25.10
CA LEU A 366 17.12 -6.27 -24.91
C LEU A 366 18.48 -6.45 -24.25
N GLU A 367 18.50 -6.97 -23.03
CA GLU A 367 19.74 -7.45 -22.40
C GLU A 367 19.92 -8.91 -22.80
N HIS A 368 21.08 -9.25 -23.36
CA HIS A 368 21.38 -10.58 -23.85
C HIS A 368 22.82 -10.99 -23.54
N ASN A 369 23.02 -12.28 -23.27
CA ASN A 369 24.31 -12.83 -22.84
C ASN A 369 25.27 -13.09 -24.01
N GLU A 370 24.76 -13.15 -25.25
CA GLU A 370 25.52 -13.48 -26.45
C GLU A 370 25.13 -12.57 -27.61
N ILE A 371 26.10 -12.25 -28.47
CA ILE A 371 25.93 -11.40 -29.65
C ILE A 371 24.85 -11.98 -30.59
N PHE A 372 23.91 -11.15 -31.02
CA PHE A 372 22.96 -11.50 -32.09
C PHE A 372 23.66 -11.60 -33.43
N THR A 373 23.31 -12.63 -34.19
CA THR A 373 23.76 -12.81 -35.57
C THR A 373 23.11 -11.78 -36.50
N GLU A 374 23.68 -11.58 -37.69
CA GLU A 374 23.08 -10.69 -38.69
C GLU A 374 21.68 -11.14 -39.11
N ALA A 375 21.41 -12.44 -39.13
CA ALA A 375 20.08 -12.99 -39.42
C ALA A 375 19.06 -12.56 -38.35
N GLU A 376 19.37 -12.76 -37.07
CA GLU A 376 18.53 -12.32 -35.94
C GLU A 376 18.29 -10.80 -35.98
N ILE A 377 19.34 -10.01 -36.25
CA ILE A 377 19.24 -8.54 -36.38
C ILE A 377 18.30 -8.13 -37.52
N ASN A 378 18.40 -8.79 -38.67
CA ASN A 378 17.54 -8.50 -39.81
C ASN A 378 16.08 -8.84 -39.52
N GLU A 379 15.82 -9.92 -38.78
CA GLU A 379 14.48 -10.29 -38.36
C GLU A 379 13.89 -9.30 -37.35
N PHE A 380 14.67 -8.85 -36.36
CA PHE A 380 14.25 -7.76 -35.45
C PHE A 380 13.89 -6.47 -36.20
N LYS A 381 14.65 -6.11 -37.24
CA LYS A 381 14.34 -4.95 -38.10
C LYS A 381 13.04 -5.15 -38.88
N GLN A 382 12.76 -6.37 -39.34
CA GLN A 382 11.50 -6.68 -40.02
C GLN A 382 10.31 -6.60 -39.06
N ILE A 383 10.40 -7.20 -37.87
CA ILE A 383 9.37 -7.12 -36.81
C ILE A 383 9.06 -5.65 -36.49
N SER A 384 10.10 -4.84 -36.30
CA SER A 384 9.96 -3.40 -36.04
C SER A 384 9.25 -2.67 -37.19
N THR A 385 9.52 -3.05 -38.44
CA THR A 385 8.91 -2.39 -39.62
C THR A 385 7.44 -2.79 -39.79
N THR A 386 7.12 -4.07 -39.65
CA THR A 386 5.77 -4.60 -39.85
C THR A 386 4.80 -4.08 -38.80
N HIS A 387 5.21 -4.02 -37.53
CA HIS A 387 4.33 -3.63 -36.43
C HIS A 387 4.26 -2.12 -36.16
N ASN A 388 5.07 -1.30 -36.84
CA ASN A 388 4.99 0.16 -36.79
C ASN A 388 4.28 0.78 -38.02
N LYS A 389 3.92 -0.02 -39.04
CA LYS A 389 3.24 0.46 -40.26
C LYS A 389 1.72 0.30 -40.24
N GLY A 390 1.14 -0.11 -39.11
CA GLY A 390 -0.28 -0.42 -38.95
C GLY A 390 -1.07 0.52 -38.04
N SER A 391 -0.62 1.77 -37.88
CA SER A 391 -1.33 2.85 -37.18
C SER A 391 -2.27 3.61 -38.12
#